data_AF-A0AAF0U3X6-F1
#
_entry.id   AF-A0AAF0U3X6-F1
#
_cell.length_a   1.000
_cell.length_b   1.000
_cell.length_c   1.000
_cell.angle_alpha   90.00
_cell.angle_beta   90.00
_cell.angle_gamma   90.00
#
_symmetry.space_group_name_H-M   'P 1'
#
loop_
_entity.id
_entity.type
_entity.pdbx_description
1 polymer ?
#
loop_
_entity_poly.entity_id
_entity_poly.type
_entity_poly.pdbx_seq_one_letter_code
_entity_poly.pdbx_strand_id
1 'polypeptide(L)' 'IPGAIWWAVWKERNSRCFESIENNVQKVKLNCILLLVFWCNQLYSNDTVSIIDVLDSI' A
#
# COMPACT_ATOMS: atom_id res chain seq x y z
N ILE A 1 9.20 3.70 2.84
CA ILE A 1 8.69 2.53 3.60
C ILE A 1 7.95 2.94 4.88
N PRO A 2 8.55 3.66 5.87
CA PRO A 2 7.83 4.00 7.12
C PRO A 2 6.53 4.78 6.91
N GLY A 3 6.53 5.73 5.95
CA GLY A 3 5.32 6.48 5.60
C GLY A 3 4.19 5.60 5.05
N ALA A 4 4.50 4.65 4.16
CA ALA A 4 3.48 3.76 3.59
C ALA A 4 2.86 2.84 4.66
N ILE A 5 3.68 2.34 5.60
CA ILE A 5 3.22 1.54 6.75
C ILE A 5 2.29 2.38 7.64
N TRP A 6 2.72 3.59 8.01
CA TRP A 6 1.91 4.50 8.82
C TRP A 6 0.55 4.76 8.18
N TRP A 7 0.52 5.10 6.89
CA TRP A 7 -0.71 5.36 6.17
C TRP A 7 -1.62 4.15 6.02
N ALA A 8 -1.06 2.97 5.74
CA ALA A 8 -1.85 1.73 5.65
C ALA A 8 -2.52 1.38 6.99
N VAL A 9 -1.80 1.53 8.11
CA VAL A 9 -2.34 1.29 9.45
C VAL A 9 -3.38 2.35 9.84
N TRP A 10 -3.10 3.63 9.53
CA TRP A 10 -4.06 4.71 9.76
C TRP A 10 -5.37 4.49 9.01
N LYS A 11 -5.29 4.10 7.73
CA LYS A 11 -6.47 3.81 6.91
C LYS A 11 -7.28 2.63 7.48
N GLU A 12 -6.63 1.52 7.81
CA GLU A 12 -7.30 0.37 8.42
C GLU A 12 -8.00 0.73 9.73
N ARG A 13 -7.34 1.49 10.61
CA ARG A 13 -7.95 1.97 11.86
C ARG A 13 -9.20 2.81 11.61
N ASN A 14 -9.15 3.74 10.67
CA ASN A 14 -10.31 4.58 10.38
C ASN A 14 -11.46 3.77 9.78
N SER A 15 -11.18 2.84 8.87
CA SER A 15 -12.24 1.98 8.32
C SER A 15 -12.88 1.11 9.40
N ARG A 16 -12.13 0.62 10.40
CA ARG A 16 -12.72 -0.08 11.55
C ARG A 16 -13.59 0.85 12.40
N CYS A 17 -13.11 2.05 12.71
CA CYS A 17 -13.79 2.98 13.62
C CYS A 17 -15.03 3.66 13.00
N PHE A 18 -14.96 4.02 11.72
CA PHE A 18 -15.96 4.88 11.08
C PHE A 18 -16.81 4.15 10.03
N GLU A 19 -16.31 3.04 9.49
CA GLU A 19 -16.99 2.29 8.42
C GLU A 19 -17.39 0.87 8.87
N SER A 20 -16.99 0.42 10.07
CA SER A 20 -17.16 -0.95 10.55
C SER A 20 -16.60 -2.02 9.59
N ILE A 21 -15.59 -1.65 8.80
CA ILE A 21 -14.90 -2.56 7.89
C ILE A 21 -13.64 -3.08 8.58
N GLU A 22 -13.51 -4.40 8.67
CA GLU A 22 -12.30 -5.05 9.15
C GLU A 22 -11.65 -5.87 8.02
N ASN A 23 -10.45 -5.47 7.60
CA ASN A 23 -9.70 -6.22 6.60
C ASN A 23 -8.80 -7.25 7.28
N ASN A 24 -8.62 -8.40 6.61
CA ASN A 24 -7.60 -9.34 7.03
C ASN A 24 -6.19 -8.73 6.89
N VAL A 25 -5.24 -9.25 7.65
CA VAL A 25 -3.86 -8.74 7.69
C VAL A 25 -3.19 -8.77 6.31
N GLN A 26 -3.51 -9.76 5.46
CA GLN A 26 -2.91 -9.86 4.12
C GLN A 26 -3.34 -8.71 3.21
N LYS A 27 -4.61 -8.31 3.26
CA LYS A 27 -5.13 -7.16 2.52
C LYS A 27 -4.53 -5.84 3.02
N VAL A 28 -4.31 -5.70 4.32
CA VAL A 28 -3.62 -4.52 4.89
C VAL A 28 -2.16 -4.46 4.40
N LYS A 29 -1.45 -5.59 4.37
CA LYS A 29 -0.08 -5.68 3.82
C LYS A 29 -0.05 -5.33 2.34
N LEU A 30 -0.96 -5.89 1.53
CA LEU A 30 -1.06 -5.58 0.11
C LEU A 30 -1.31 -4.09 -0.13
N ASN A 31 -2.24 -3.48 0.61
CA ASN A 31 -2.49 -2.04 0.54
C ASN A 31 -1.24 -1.21 0.87
N CYS A 32 -0.43 -1.63 1.84
CA CYS A 32 0.84 -1.00 2.16
C CYS A 32 1.85 -1.11 1.01
N ILE A 33 1.97 -2.28 0.39
CA ILE A 33 2.89 -2.51 -0.74
C ILE A 33 2.45 -1.66 -1.95
N LEU A 34 1.17 -1.69 -2.31
CA LEU A 34 0.62 -0.89 -3.40
C LEU A 34 0.84 0.61 -3.18
N LEU A 35 0.64 1.10 -1.95
CA LEU A 35 0.89 2.50 -1.60
C LEU A 35 2.38 2.86 -1.74
N LEU A 36 3.27 1.98 -1.26
CA LEU A 36 4.71 2.18 -1.38
C LEU A 36 5.14 2.23 -2.85
N VAL A 37 4.68 1.28 -3.66
CA VAL A 37 5.00 1.22 -5.08
C VAL A 37 4.46 2.43 -5.82
N PHE A 38 3.22 2.84 -5.55
CA PHE A 38 2.62 4.05 -6.14
C PHE A 38 3.47 5.29 -5.86
N TRP A 39 3.91 5.49 -4.61
CA TRP A 39 4.77 6.62 -4.25
C TRP A 39 6.16 6.52 -4.85
N CYS A 40 6.75 5.33 -4.91
CA CYS A 40 8.02 5.13 -5.61
C CYS A 40 7.86 5.51 -7.09
N ASN A 41 6.85 5.01 -7.79
CA ASN A 41 6.64 5.32 -9.20
C ASN A 41 6.37 6.80 -9.45
N GLN A 42 5.67 7.47 -8.54
CA GLN A 42 5.46 8.92 -8.65
C GLN A 42 6.77 9.71 -8.44
N LEU A 43 7.70 9.22 -7.62
CA LEU A 43 9.02 9.81 -7.40
C LEU A 43 10.02 9.47 -8.51
N TYR A 44 9.93 8.27 -9.09
CA TYR A 44 10.85 7.71 -10.08
C TYR A 44 10.26 7.69 -11.50
N SER A 45 9.26 8.53 -11.80
CA SER A 45 8.52 8.55 -13.08
C SER A 45 9.39 8.77 -14.35
N ASN A 46 10.71 8.91 -14.23
CA ASN A 46 11.65 8.93 -15.35
C ASN A 46 12.25 7.55 -15.69
N ASP A 47 12.22 6.57 -14.79
CA ASP A 47 12.77 5.21 -14.96
C ASP A 47 11.81 4.17 -14.33
N THR A 48 10.62 3.98 -14.92
CA THR A 48 9.57 3.18 -14.26
C THR A 48 9.75 1.68 -14.50
N VAL A 49 10.09 0.94 -13.45
CA VAL A 49 9.81 -0.50 -13.34
C VAL A 49 8.29 -0.69 -13.23
N SER A 50 7.73 -1.62 -14.01
CA SER A 50 6.29 -1.86 -14.06
C SER A 50 5.78 -2.41 -12.72
N ILE A 51 4.61 -1.93 -12.26
CA ILE A 51 3.94 -2.43 -11.06
C ILE A 51 3.63 -3.92 -11.19
N ILE A 52 3.38 -4.38 -12.42
CA ILE A 52 3.11 -5.79 -12.73
C ILE A 52 4.32 -6.65 -12.37
N ASP A 53 5.53 -6.21 -12.71
CA ASP A 53 6.77 -6.96 -12.42
C ASP A 53 7.02 -7.12 -10.91
N VAL A 54 6.64 -6.10 -10.12
CA VAL A 54 6.75 -6.17 -8.66
C VAL A 54 5.71 -7.12 -8.08
N LEU A 55 4.50 -7.12 -8.61
CA LEU A 55 3.42 -8.00 -8.15
C LEU A 55 3.67 -9.47 -8.52
N ASP A 56 4.28 -9.73 -9.69
CA ASP A 56 4.66 -11.07 -10.12
C ASP A 56 5.85 -11.65 -9.33
N SER A 57 6.61 -10.80 -8.62
CA SER A 57 7.77 -11.22 -7.82
C SER A 57 7.45 -11.67 -6.38
N ILE A 58 6.19 -11.58 -5.95
CA ILE A 58 5.71 -11.89 -4.58
C ILE A 58 4.89 -13.18 -4.60
#